data_AF-A0A419SY69-F1
#
_entry.id   AF-A0A419SY69-F1
#
_cell.length_a   1.000
_cell.length_b   1.000
_cell.length_c   1.000
_cell.angle_alpha   90.00
_cell.angle_beta   90.00
_cell.angle_gamma   90.00
#
_symmetry.space_group_name_H-M   'P 1'
#
loop_
_entity.id
_entity.type
_entity.pdbx_description
1 polymer ?
#
loop_
_entity_poly.entity_id
_entity_poly.type
_entity_poly.pdbx_seq_one_letter_code
_entity_poly.pdbx_strand_id
1 'polypeptide(L)'
;MNKKDGLKLPQIPITAPFLLEAFIFQCFRFAEWRNDVSLDIQFRILCGSLAIAFMFLYYYITLFIGVLKSGDKNDKIKQLLYISLFAVLGLGTFLINYFIA
;
A
#
# COMPACT_ATOMS: atom_id res chain seq x y z
N MET A 1 -11.90 -6.85 40.43
CA MET A 1 -12.54 -6.93 39.09
C MET A 1 -11.48 -6.59 38.05
N ASN A 2 -11.18 -7.54 37.17
CA ASN A 2 -9.96 -7.57 36.35
C ASN A 2 -10.19 -6.81 35.04
N LYS A 3 -9.62 -5.61 34.89
CA LYS A 3 -9.46 -4.94 33.59
C LYS A 3 -7.96 -4.76 33.33
N LYS A 4 -7.32 -5.85 32.92
CA LYS A 4 -6.17 -5.71 32.01
C LYS A 4 -6.80 -5.30 30.68
N ASP A 5 -6.98 -3.99 30.52
CA ASP A 5 -7.25 -3.39 29.23
C ASP A 5 -6.04 -3.73 28.36
N GLY A 6 -6.11 -4.90 27.72
CA GLY A 6 -5.19 -5.29 26.67
C GLY A 6 -5.16 -4.12 25.72
N LEU A 7 -3.97 -3.55 25.53
CA LEU A 7 -3.71 -2.46 24.62
C LEU A 7 -4.20 -2.90 23.24
N LYS A 8 -5.48 -2.64 22.94
CA LYS A 8 -6.05 -2.87 21.62
C LYS A 8 -5.28 -1.92 20.75
N LEU A 9 -4.37 -2.45 19.93
CA LEU A 9 -3.73 -1.67 18.89
C LEU A 9 -4.84 -0.86 18.22
N PRO A 10 -4.69 0.48 18.11
CA PRO A 10 -5.71 1.32 17.49
C PRO A 10 -6.08 0.65 16.17
N GLN A 11 -7.37 0.61 15.80
CA GLN A 11 -7.82 0.06 14.53
C GLN A 11 -6.98 0.70 13.42
N ILE A 12 -5.89 0.02 13.03
CA ILE A 12 -4.91 0.60 12.13
C ILE A 12 -5.66 0.73 10.81
N PRO A 13 -5.72 1.92 10.20
CA PRO A 13 -6.40 2.08 8.94
C PRO A 13 -5.55 1.42 7.84
N ILE A 14 -5.60 0.09 7.73
CA ILE A 14 -4.87 -0.70 6.73
C ILE A 14 -5.40 -0.37 5.32
N THR A 15 -6.69 0.00 5.23
CA THR A 15 -7.41 0.29 3.99
C THR A 15 -7.19 1.68 3.43
N ALA A 16 -7.03 2.71 4.29
CA ALA A 16 -6.95 4.10 3.83
C ALA A 16 -5.72 4.39 2.93
N PRO A 17 -4.52 3.87 3.24
CA PRO A 17 -3.36 3.99 2.37
C PRO A 17 -3.59 3.34 1.01
N PHE A 18 -4.18 2.14 0.97
CA PHE A 18 -4.55 1.47 -0.29
C PHE A 18 -5.53 2.30 -1.12
N LEU A 19 -6.59 2.84 -0.50
CA LEU A 19 -7.56 3.67 -1.22
C LEU A 19 -6.93 4.93 -1.80
N LEU A 20 -6.01 5.56 -1.06
CA LEU A 20 -5.25 6.71 -1.55
C LEU A 20 -4.31 6.33 -2.70
N GLU A 21 -3.57 5.24 -2.58
CA GLU A 21 -2.71 4.72 -3.64
C GLU A 21 -3.51 4.43 -4.92
N ALA A 22 -4.62 3.69 -4.78
CA ALA A 22 -5.51 3.38 -5.88
C ALA A 22 -6.08 4.64 -6.54
N PHE A 23 -6.51 5.63 -5.75
CA PHE A 23 -7.01 6.90 -6.24
C PHE A 23 -5.96 7.68 -7.03
N ILE A 24 -4.73 7.78 -6.51
CA ILE A 24 -3.60 8.41 -7.21
C ILE A 24 -3.43 7.74 -8.58
N PHE A 25 -3.23 6.42 -8.61
CA PHE A 25 -2.95 5.71 -9.86
C PHE A 25 -4.10 5.75 -10.86
N GLN A 26 -5.35 5.67 -10.39
CA GLN A 26 -6.54 5.83 -11.24
C GLN A 26 -6.69 7.23 -11.82
N CYS A 27 -6.40 8.28 -11.03
CA CYS A 27 -6.51 9.65 -11.53
C CYS A 27 -5.44 9.98 -12.57
N PHE A 28 -4.24 9.42 -12.42
CA PHE A 28 -3.15 9.72 -13.33
C PHE A 28 -3.19 8.92 -14.64
N ARG A 29 -3.86 7.76 -14.74
CA ARG A 29 -4.02 6.97 -15.99
C ARG A 29 -2.73 6.90 -16.83
N PHE A 30 -1.62 6.53 -16.20
CA PHE A 30 -0.28 6.72 -16.77
C PHE A 30 -0.09 5.99 -18.11
N ALA A 31 -0.70 4.82 -18.33
CA ALA A 31 -0.49 4.09 -19.59
C ALA A 31 -1.14 4.77 -20.81
N GLU A 32 -2.14 5.64 -20.62
CA GLU A 32 -2.85 6.29 -21.72
C GLU A 32 -2.06 7.41 -22.40
N TRP A 33 -1.43 8.28 -21.61
CA TRP A 33 -0.78 9.49 -22.14
C TRP A 33 0.75 9.43 -22.11
N ARG A 34 1.36 8.39 -21.53
CA ARG A 34 2.83 8.31 -21.46
C ARG A 34 3.51 8.31 -22.84
N ASN A 35 2.86 7.74 -23.86
CA ASN A 35 3.45 7.69 -25.20
C ASN A 35 3.35 9.04 -25.94
N ASP A 36 2.54 9.97 -25.42
CA ASP A 36 2.36 11.31 -25.98
C ASP A 36 3.43 12.30 -25.49
N VAL A 37 4.25 11.89 -24.51
CA VAL A 37 5.31 12.72 -23.93
C VAL A 37 6.70 12.19 -24.28
N SER A 38 7.72 13.07 -24.20
CA SER A 38 9.10 12.70 -24.50
C SER A 38 9.66 11.65 -23.53
N LEU A 39 10.67 10.90 -23.98
CA LEU A 39 11.29 9.83 -23.18
C LEU A 39 11.83 10.32 -21.83
N ASP A 40 12.37 11.54 -21.75
CA ASP A 40 12.83 12.12 -20.47
C ASP A 40 11.67 12.29 -19.48
N ILE A 41 10.52 12.76 -19.97
CA ILE A 41 9.32 12.94 -19.16
C ILE A 41 8.75 11.58 -18.75
N GLN A 42 8.69 10.60 -19.67
CA GLN A 42 8.27 9.23 -19.35
C GLN A 42 9.12 8.62 -18.23
N PHE A 43 10.43 8.79 -18.29
CA PHE A 43 11.35 8.28 -17.27
C PHE A 43 11.11 8.93 -15.91
N ARG A 44 10.94 10.27 -15.86
CA ARG A 44 10.63 10.97 -14.60
C ARG A 44 9.31 10.50 -13.98
N ILE A 45 8.30 10.28 -14.81
CA ILE A 45 6.99 9.77 -14.37
C ILE A 45 7.12 8.34 -13.83
N LEU A 46 7.89 7.47 -14.51
CA LEU A 46 8.18 6.13 -14.01
C LEU A 46 8.86 6.18 -12.64
N CYS A 47 9.90 7.00 -12.49
CA CYS A 47 10.59 7.15 -11.21
C CYS A 47 9.68 7.69 -10.11
N GLY A 48 8.85 8.69 -10.42
CA GLY A 48 7.89 9.27 -9.47
C GLY A 48 6.82 8.28 -9.04
N SER A 49 6.23 7.55 -9.98
CA SER A 49 5.22 6.51 -9.72
C SER A 49 5.80 5.35 -8.90
N LEU A 50 7.02 4.90 -9.21
CA LEU A 50 7.73 3.92 -8.40
C LEU A 50 8.00 4.41 -6.98
N ALA A 51 8.41 5.67 -6.82
CA ALA A 51 8.63 6.24 -5.48
C ALA A 51 7.34 6.25 -4.65
N ILE A 52 6.20 6.58 -5.24
CA ILE A 52 4.88 6.51 -4.57
C ILE A 52 4.58 5.07 -4.16
N ALA A 53 4.67 4.11 -5.08
CA ALA A 53 4.40 2.69 -4.78
C ALA A 53 5.31 2.16 -3.67
N PHE A 54 6.61 2.53 -3.67
CA PHE A 54 7.54 2.12 -2.63
C PHE A 54 7.23 2.75 -1.27
N MET A 55 6.70 3.98 -1.21
CA MET A 55 6.28 4.59 0.06
C MET A 55 5.10 3.83 0.69
N PHE A 56 4.12 3.41 -0.11
CA PHE A 56 3.01 2.58 0.36
C PHE A 56 3.48 1.17 0.76
N LEU A 57 4.35 0.56 -0.03
CA LEU A 57 4.93 -0.74 0.31
C LEU A 57 5.71 -0.67 1.63
N TYR A 58 6.51 0.39 1.82
CA TYR A 58 7.25 0.63 3.06
C TYR A 58 6.29 0.74 4.26
N TYR A 59 5.19 1.48 4.11
CA TYR A 59 4.16 1.58 5.15
C TYR A 59 3.62 0.19 5.55
N TYR A 60 3.26 -0.66 4.58
CA TYR A 60 2.77 -2.01 4.87
C TYR A 60 3.83 -2.91 5.52
N ILE A 61 5.11 -2.78 5.12
CA ILE A 61 6.22 -3.49 5.76
C ILE A 61 6.36 -3.06 7.23
N THR A 62 6.28 -1.75 7.52
CA THR A 62 6.33 -1.24 8.90
C THR A 62 5.19 -1.82 9.74
N LEU A 63 3.97 -1.85 9.21
CA LEU A 63 2.83 -2.47 9.89
C LEU A 63 3.04 -3.96 10.13
N PHE A 64 3.53 -4.68 9.11
CA PHE A 64 3.78 -6.12 9.19
C PHE A 64 4.78 -6.45 10.31
N ILE A 65 5.89 -5.70 10.38
CA ILE A 65 6.89 -5.85 11.44
C ILE A 65 6.30 -5.48 12.82
N GLY A 66 5.47 -4.45 12.90
CA GLY A 66 4.78 -4.06 14.13
C GLY A 66 3.87 -5.16 14.67
N VAL A 67 3.04 -5.74 13.81
CA VAL A 67 2.13 -6.85 14.15
C VAL A 67 2.92 -8.12 14.50
N LEU A 68 4.03 -8.40 13.81
CA LEU A 68 4.93 -9.50 14.15
C LEU A 68 5.47 -9.44 15.58
N LYS A 69 5.75 -8.25 16.09
CA LYS A 69 6.25 -8.03 17.46
C LYS A 69 5.15 -8.06 18.53
N SER A 70 3.86 -8.05 18.16
CA SER A 70 2.74 -8.11 19.11
C SER A 70 2.54 -9.53 19.70
N GLY A 71 2.12 -9.59 20.96
CA GLY A 71 2.04 -10.83 21.76
C GLY A 71 0.74 -11.63 21.66
N ASP A 72 -0.29 -11.12 20.98
CA ASP A 72 -1.59 -11.81 20.86
C ASP A 72 -1.66 -12.67 19.58
N LYS A 73 -1.66 -14.00 19.74
CA LYS A 73 -1.47 -14.94 18.62
C LYS A 73 -2.66 -15.03 17.66
N ASN A 74 -3.90 -14.88 18.15
CA ASN A 74 -5.09 -15.15 17.33
C ASN A 74 -5.44 -14.00 16.36
N ASP A 75 -5.28 -12.76 16.80
CA ASP A 75 -5.53 -11.58 15.96
C ASP A 75 -4.36 -11.27 15.02
N LYS A 76 -3.15 -11.69 15.39
CA LYS A 76 -1.93 -11.48 14.62
C LYS A 76 -2.00 -12.08 13.22
N ILE A 77 -2.42 -13.34 13.07
CA ILE A 77 -2.46 -14.00 11.75
C ILE A 77 -3.42 -13.26 10.81
N LYS A 78 -4.61 -12.92 11.30
CA LYS A 78 -5.60 -12.17 10.50
C LYS A 78 -5.05 -10.82 10.06
N GLN A 79 -4.45 -10.06 10.98
CA GLN A 79 -3.86 -8.76 10.66
C GLN A 79 -2.73 -8.86 9.63
N LEU A 80 -1.84 -9.85 9.76
CA LEU A 80 -0.76 -10.08 8.78
C LEU A 80 -1.33 -10.41 7.41
N LEU A 81 -2.36 -11.28 7.33
CA LEU A 81 -3.03 -11.60 6.07
C LEU A 81 -3.66 -10.36 5.43
N TYR A 82 -4.33 -9.50 6.22
CA TYR A 82 -4.88 -8.24 5.71
C TYR A 82 -3.79 -7.30 5.19
N ILE A 83 -2.71 -7.09 5.95
CA ILE A 83 -1.58 -6.25 5.54
C ILE A 83 -0.97 -6.76 4.24
N SER A 84 -0.71 -8.07 4.14
CA SER A 84 -0.18 -8.70 2.93
C SER A 84 -1.13 -8.55 1.75
N LEU A 85 -2.44 -8.76 1.94
CA LEU A 85 -3.44 -8.58 0.90
C LEU A 85 -3.43 -7.15 0.35
N PHE A 86 -3.47 -6.14 1.23
CA PHE A 86 -3.48 -4.74 0.79
C PHE A 86 -2.16 -4.29 0.15
N ALA A 87 -1.02 -4.82 0.60
CA ALA A 87 0.26 -4.57 -0.07
C ALA A 87 0.28 -5.13 -1.51
N VAL A 88 -0.25 -6.35 -1.71
CA VAL A 88 -0.36 -6.96 -3.04
C VAL A 88 -1.35 -6.21 -3.92
N LEU A 89 -2.51 -5.82 -3.37
CA LEU A 89 -3.49 -5.01 -4.11
C LEU A 89 -2.92 -3.64 -4.50
N GLY A 90 -2.19 -2.98 -3.60
CA GLY A 90 -1.50 -1.71 -3.87
C GLY A 90 -0.52 -1.82 -5.04
N LEU A 91 0.39 -2.81 -4.98
CA LEU A 91 1.28 -3.13 -6.10
C LEU A 91 0.52 -3.44 -7.40
N GLY A 92 -0.60 -4.16 -7.29
CA GLY A 92 -1.48 -4.43 -8.42
C GLY A 92 -2.06 -3.14 -9.05
N THR A 93 -2.46 -2.16 -8.23
CA THR A 93 -2.96 -0.87 -8.72
C THR A 93 -1.89 -0.11 -9.49
N PHE A 94 -0.64 -0.08 -9.01
CA PHE A 94 0.48 0.48 -9.75
C PHE A 94 0.67 -0.22 -11.10
N LEU A 95 0.77 -1.56 -11.10
CA LEU A 95 1.05 -2.33 -12.31
C LEU A 95 -0.04 -2.15 -13.38
N ILE A 96 -1.31 -2.21 -12.97
CA ILE A 96 -2.43 -2.07 -13.90
C ILE A 96 -2.45 -0.66 -14.49
N ASN A 97 -2.41 0.39 -13.66
CA ASN A 97 -2.55 1.76 -14.14
C ASN A 97 -1.31 2.31 -14.87
N TYR A 98 -0.15 1.68 -14.67
CA TYR A 98 1.08 2.10 -15.34
C TYR A 98 1.35 1.33 -16.66
N PHE A 99 1.05 0.03 -16.70
CA PHE A 99 1.43 -0.83 -17.83
C PHE A 99 0.28 -1.33 -18.69
N ILE A 100 -0.95 -1.44 -18.14
CA ILE A 100 -2.07 -2.11 -18.81
C ILE A 100 -3.17 -1.13 -19.23
N ALA A 101 -3.56 -0.23 -18.33
CA ALA A 101 -4.75 0.62 -18.46
C ALA A 101 -4.47 1.91 -19.24
#